data_AF-A0A645F3K0-F1
#
_entry.id   AF-A0A645F3K0-F1
#
_cell.length_a   1.000
_cell.length_b   1.000
_cell.length_c   1.000
_cell.angle_alpha   90.00
_cell.angle_beta   90.00
_cell.angle_gamma   90.00
#
_symmetry.space_group_name_H-M   'P 1'
#
loop_
_entity.id
_entity.type
_entity.pdbx_description
1 polymer ?
#
loop_
_entity_poly.entity_id
_entity_poly.type
_entity_poly.pdbx_seq_one_letter_code
_entity_poly.pdbx_strand_id
1 'polypeptide(L)'
;METVGLPYKDKKTFGKYSLGMKQRLGIANAILHDPELLILDEPTNGLDPIGIVEVREFIKKLSNEYGKTILISSHILPEISLLADDIGIIDKGVLLEESSMSELEKRNRKYISLQVSDIPKTTMILERQYHVTDYSVQDEQTIWIYDVDLNMGEINKTLIMQDITVISSGICNDTLEDYFKKITGGEGIA
;
A
#
# COMPACT_ATOMS: atom_id res chain seq x y z
N MET A 1 -0.46 26.08 -17.37
CA MET A 1 -1.78 25.45 -17.61
C MET A 1 -1.65 24.09 -18.29
N GLU A 2 -0.78 23.92 -19.30
CA GLU A 2 -0.48 22.59 -19.87
C GLU A 2 0.13 21.63 -18.85
N THR A 3 1.00 22.13 -17.96
CA THR A 3 1.65 21.31 -16.91
C THR A 3 0.64 20.57 -16.03
N VAL A 4 -0.52 21.18 -15.77
CA VAL A 4 -1.56 20.65 -14.86
C VAL A 4 -2.74 19.99 -15.60
N GLY A 5 -2.62 19.79 -16.93
CA GLY A 5 -3.65 19.14 -17.73
C GLY A 5 -4.97 19.90 -17.85
N LEU A 6 -5.00 21.20 -17.52
CA LEU A 6 -6.21 22.01 -17.65
C LEU A 6 -6.33 22.53 -19.10
N PRO A 7 -7.49 22.33 -19.78
CA PRO A 7 -7.69 22.79 -21.15
C PRO A 7 -7.61 24.33 -21.23
N TYR A 8 -6.50 24.85 -21.77
CA TYR A 8 -6.22 26.28 -21.91
C TYR A 8 -7.27 27.03 -22.75
N LYS A 9 -8.04 26.33 -23.59
CA LYS A 9 -9.06 26.91 -24.47
C LYS A 9 -10.44 27.11 -23.81
N ASP A 10 -10.67 26.56 -22.63
CA ASP A 10 -11.93 26.73 -21.90
C ASP A 10 -11.82 27.96 -20.99
N LYS A 11 -12.28 29.13 -21.47
CA LYS A 11 -12.43 30.38 -20.69
C LYS A 11 -13.56 30.29 -19.62
N LYS A 12 -13.77 29.10 -19.05
CA LYS A 12 -14.71 28.90 -17.95
C LYS A 12 -14.17 29.64 -16.72
N THR A 13 -15.04 30.39 -16.05
CA THR A 13 -14.70 31.03 -14.79
C THR A 13 -14.51 29.98 -13.70
N PHE A 14 -13.70 30.27 -12.67
CA PHE A 14 -13.44 29.37 -11.55
C PHE A 14 -14.73 28.80 -10.92
N GLY A 15 -15.80 29.60 -10.86
CA GLY A 15 -17.11 29.16 -10.37
C GLY A 15 -17.74 28.00 -11.17
N LYS A 16 -17.34 27.80 -12.43
CA LYS A 16 -17.83 26.73 -13.32
C LYS A 16 -16.92 25.51 -13.36
N TYR A 17 -15.82 25.50 -12.60
CA TYR A 17 -14.89 24.37 -12.56
C TYR A 17 -15.45 23.26 -11.67
N SER A 18 -15.27 22.01 -12.11
CA SER A 18 -15.47 20.85 -11.22
C SER A 18 -14.49 20.93 -10.05
N LEU A 19 -14.75 20.17 -8.99
CA LEU A 19 -13.87 20.17 -7.82
C LEU A 19 -12.43 19.78 -8.19
N GLY A 20 -12.25 18.78 -9.07
CA GLY A 20 -10.93 18.38 -9.60
C GLY A 20 -10.24 19.41 -10.47
N MET A 21 -11.00 20.25 -11.19
CA MET A 21 -10.40 21.37 -11.90
C MET A 21 -9.95 22.47 -10.95
N LYS A 22 -10.68 22.71 -9.85
CA LYS A 22 -10.28 23.67 -8.81
C LYS A 22 -9.05 23.21 -8.05
N GLN A 23 -8.98 21.93 -7.69
CA GLN A 23 -7.81 21.35 -7.02
C GLN A 23 -6.57 21.41 -7.90
N ARG A 24 -6.68 21.01 -9.17
CA ARG A 24 -5.58 21.15 -10.15
C ARG A 24 -5.11 22.59 -10.31
N LEU A 25 -6.03 23.55 -10.35
CA LEU A 25 -5.67 24.97 -10.38
C LEU A 25 -4.96 25.40 -9.08
N GLY A 26 -5.38 24.87 -7.94
CA GLY A 26 -4.70 25.07 -6.66
C GLY A 26 -3.26 24.56 -6.68
N ILE A 27 -3.04 23.32 -7.15
CA ILE A 27 -1.69 22.76 -7.28
C ILE A 27 -0.89 23.56 -8.33
N ALA A 28 -1.51 23.96 -9.46
CA ALA A 28 -0.88 24.81 -10.48
C ALA A 28 -0.39 26.14 -9.90
N ASN A 29 -1.17 26.74 -8.99
CA ASN A 29 -0.81 27.96 -8.31
C ASN A 29 0.33 27.72 -7.31
N ALA A 30 0.31 26.59 -6.61
CA ALA A 30 1.36 26.20 -5.68
C ALA A 30 2.70 25.95 -6.39
N ILE A 31 2.71 25.43 -7.62
CA ILE A 31 3.96 25.22 -8.38
C ILE A 31 4.41 26.44 -9.19
N LEU A 32 3.63 27.53 -9.26
CA LEU A 32 3.89 28.66 -10.15
C LEU A 32 5.25 29.34 -9.87
N HIS A 33 5.69 29.32 -8.62
CA HIS A 33 6.96 29.87 -8.17
C HIS A 33 8.10 28.83 -8.13
N ASP A 34 7.88 27.68 -8.76
CA ASP A 34 8.83 26.57 -8.86
C ASP A 34 9.45 26.12 -7.51
N PRO A 35 8.64 25.86 -6.46
CA PRO A 35 9.16 25.48 -5.15
C PRO A 35 9.93 24.15 -5.21
N GLU A 36 10.88 23.95 -4.29
CA GLU A 36 11.54 22.66 -4.09
C GLU A 36 10.67 21.69 -3.26
N LEU A 37 9.87 22.23 -2.32
CA LEU A 37 8.96 21.48 -1.46
C LEU A 37 7.51 21.92 -1.67
N LEU A 38 6.63 20.95 -1.91
CA LEU A 38 5.19 21.14 -2.04
C LEU A 38 4.48 20.43 -0.88
N ILE A 39 3.62 21.15 -0.17
CA ILE A 39 2.77 20.57 0.89
C ILE A 39 1.34 20.56 0.37
N LEU A 40 0.74 19.37 0.30
CA LEU A 40 -0.61 19.15 -0.21
C LEU A 40 -1.49 18.61 0.89
N ASP A 41 -2.50 19.40 1.27
CA ASP A 41 -3.49 19.00 2.25
C ASP A 41 -4.69 18.35 1.56
N GLU A 42 -4.85 17.03 1.74
CA GLU A 42 -5.98 16.24 1.20
C GLU A 42 -6.24 16.51 -0.31
N PRO A 43 -5.22 16.33 -1.19
CA PRO A 43 -5.26 16.81 -2.58
C PRO A 43 -6.27 16.10 -3.48
N THR A 44 -6.89 15.02 -3.01
CA THR A 44 -7.83 14.19 -3.76
C THR A 44 -9.21 14.11 -3.11
N ASN A 45 -9.40 14.79 -1.98
CA ASN A 45 -10.67 14.82 -1.28
C ASN A 45 -11.79 15.43 -2.15
N GLY A 46 -12.94 14.77 -2.18
CA GLY A 46 -14.11 15.17 -2.95
C GLY A 46 -14.02 14.94 -4.46
N LEU A 47 -12.94 14.33 -4.95
CA LEU A 47 -12.81 13.98 -6.36
C LEU A 47 -13.57 12.71 -6.72
N ASP A 48 -14.02 12.66 -7.96
CA ASP A 48 -14.48 11.43 -8.59
C ASP A 48 -13.29 10.51 -8.90
N PRO A 49 -13.52 9.18 -9.08
CA PRO A 49 -12.43 8.23 -9.30
C PRO A 49 -11.49 8.59 -10.46
N ILE A 50 -12.00 9.24 -11.50
CA ILE A 50 -11.19 9.71 -12.63
C ILE A 50 -10.30 10.88 -12.20
N GLY A 51 -10.87 11.86 -11.49
CA GLY A 51 -10.12 13.00 -10.94
C GLY A 51 -9.01 12.60 -9.98
N ILE A 52 -9.24 11.59 -9.13
CA ILE A 52 -8.22 11.02 -8.23
C ILE A 52 -7.02 10.51 -9.04
N VAL A 53 -7.27 9.68 -10.05
CA VAL A 53 -6.21 9.15 -10.92
C VAL A 53 -5.46 10.28 -11.62
N GLU A 54 -6.16 11.29 -12.15
CA GLU A 54 -5.52 12.42 -12.82
C GLU A 54 -4.61 13.24 -11.89
N VAL A 55 -5.05 13.54 -10.66
CA VAL A 55 -4.23 14.26 -9.68
C VAL A 55 -3.03 13.43 -9.25
N ARG A 56 -3.23 12.14 -9.03
CA ARG A 56 -2.16 11.20 -8.68
C ARG A 56 -1.05 11.16 -9.73
N GLU A 57 -1.40 10.97 -11.00
CA GLU A 57 -0.43 10.97 -12.09
C GLU A 57 0.29 12.31 -12.21
N PHE A 58 -0.42 13.42 -11.94
CA PHE A 58 0.19 14.74 -11.94
C PHE A 58 1.21 14.93 -10.81
N ILE A 59 0.91 14.47 -9.59
CA ILE A 59 1.84 14.48 -8.45
C ILE A 59 3.09 13.64 -8.77
N LYS A 60 2.90 12.42 -9.30
CA LYS A 60 4.02 11.57 -9.73
C LYS A 60 4.92 12.26 -10.75
N LYS A 61 4.30 12.96 -11.71
CA LYS A 61 5.03 13.70 -12.73
C LYS A 61 5.89 14.81 -12.11
N LEU A 62 5.34 15.57 -11.16
CA LEU A 62 6.07 16.62 -10.44
C LEU A 62 7.26 16.05 -9.67
N SER A 63 7.09 14.92 -8.99
CA SER A 63 8.19 14.26 -8.28
C SER A 63 9.25 13.74 -9.26
N ASN A 64 8.86 12.89 -10.22
CA ASN A 64 9.79 12.14 -11.07
C ASN A 64 10.45 12.99 -12.17
N GLU A 65 9.70 13.87 -12.83
CA GLU A 65 10.22 14.66 -13.97
C GLU A 65 10.82 16.00 -13.53
N TYR A 66 10.26 16.61 -12.49
CA TYR A 66 10.67 17.95 -12.03
C TYR A 66 11.48 17.92 -10.73
N GLY A 67 11.72 16.74 -10.15
CA GLY A 67 12.56 16.56 -8.96
C GLY A 67 12.01 17.25 -7.71
N LYS A 68 10.68 17.38 -7.61
CA LYS A 68 10.03 18.10 -6.50
C LYS A 68 9.82 17.18 -5.31
N THR A 69 10.12 17.66 -4.10
CA THR A 69 9.73 16.98 -2.87
C THR A 69 8.28 17.32 -2.55
N ILE A 70 7.47 16.31 -2.24
CA ILE A 70 6.03 16.50 -2.01
C ILE A 70 5.65 15.83 -0.69
N LEU A 71 5.08 16.59 0.24
CA LEU A 71 4.48 16.09 1.47
C LEU A 71 2.96 16.11 1.30
N ILE A 72 2.31 14.97 1.52
CA ILE A 72 0.87 14.81 1.33
C ILE A 72 0.25 14.35 2.65
N SER A 73 -0.75 15.06 3.14
CA SER A 73 -1.69 14.53 4.14
C SER A 73 -2.87 13.90 3.43
N SER A 74 -3.23 12.70 3.87
CA SER A 74 -4.43 12.00 3.42
C SER A 74 -4.81 10.93 4.44
N HIS A 75 -6.11 10.70 4.58
CA HIS A 75 -6.67 9.57 5.32
C HIS A 75 -6.95 8.35 4.41
N ILE A 76 -6.74 8.47 3.10
CA ILE A 76 -7.03 7.42 2.11
C ILE A 76 -5.76 6.61 1.83
N LEU A 77 -5.49 5.62 2.69
CA LEU A 77 -4.29 4.79 2.61
C LEU A 77 -4.07 4.07 1.26
N PRO A 78 -5.11 3.49 0.59
CA PRO A 78 -4.91 2.83 -0.71
C PRO A 78 -4.46 3.78 -1.82
N GLU A 79 -4.68 5.08 -1.66
CA GLU A 79 -4.22 6.08 -2.60
C GLU A 79 -2.76 6.46 -2.32
N ILE A 80 -2.45 6.72 -1.06
CA ILE A 80 -1.11 7.09 -0.62
C ILE A 80 -0.10 5.98 -0.91
N SER A 81 -0.48 4.71 -0.74
CA SER A 81 0.36 3.57 -1.10
C SER A 81 0.82 3.55 -2.56
N LEU A 82 0.05 4.17 -3.45
CA LEU A 82 0.36 4.23 -4.88
C LEU A 82 1.22 5.44 -5.25
N LEU A 83 1.44 6.36 -4.31
CA LEU A 83 2.15 7.63 -4.50
C LEU A 83 3.45 7.72 -3.70
N ALA A 84 3.42 7.24 -2.46
CA ALA A 84 4.41 7.57 -1.46
C ALA A 84 5.61 6.63 -1.51
N ASP A 85 6.80 7.22 -1.40
CA ASP A 85 8.05 6.50 -1.16
C ASP A 85 8.21 6.16 0.32
N ASP A 86 7.79 7.08 1.20
CA ASP A 86 7.80 6.97 2.65
C ASP A 86 6.43 7.33 3.24
N ILE A 87 6.03 6.65 4.31
CA ILE A 87 4.75 6.90 4.99
C ILE A 87 4.97 7.20 6.48
N GLY A 88 4.27 8.24 6.94
CA GLY A 88 4.19 8.62 8.35
C GLY A 88 2.77 8.44 8.88
N ILE A 89 2.60 7.73 9.98
CA ILE A 89 1.32 7.54 10.68
C ILE A 89 1.28 8.49 11.86
N ILE A 90 0.35 9.44 11.85
CA ILE A 90 0.14 10.39 12.95
C ILE A 90 -1.19 10.09 13.63
N ASP A 91 -1.18 9.95 14.96
CA ASP A 91 -2.39 9.87 15.79
C ASP A 91 -2.24 10.81 17.00
N LYS A 92 -3.33 11.49 17.38
CA LYS A 92 -3.39 12.40 18.54
C LYS A 92 -2.23 13.42 18.60
N GLY A 93 -1.76 13.88 17.43
CA GLY A 93 -0.68 14.85 17.29
C GLY A 93 0.74 14.27 17.49
N VAL A 94 0.88 12.95 17.52
CA VAL A 94 2.16 12.25 17.65
C VAL A 94 2.39 11.38 16.42
N LEU A 95 3.61 11.44 15.87
CA LEU A 95 4.07 10.51 14.84
C LEU A 95 4.31 9.15 15.49
N LEU A 96 3.41 8.21 15.25
CA LEU A 96 3.48 6.85 15.80
C LEU A 96 4.48 5.99 15.03
N GLU A 97 4.54 6.17 13.71
CA GLU A 97 5.46 5.43 12.86
C GLU A 97 5.87 6.25 11.64
N GLU A 98 7.10 6.01 11.20
CA GLU A 98 7.68 6.51 9.97
C GLU A 98 8.47 5.35 9.35
N SER A 99 8.16 5.00 8.11
CA SER A 99 8.83 3.89 7.43
C SER A 99 8.73 4.05 5.93
N SER A 100 9.71 3.50 5.20
CA SER A 100 9.62 3.45 3.75
C SER A 100 8.51 2.52 3.32
N MET A 101 7.85 2.85 2.21
CA MET A 101 6.80 2.01 1.64
C MET A 101 7.34 0.60 1.31
N SER A 102 8.60 0.51 0.88
CA SER A 102 9.30 -0.76 0.63
C SER A 102 9.48 -1.61 1.90
N GLU A 103 9.78 -1.00 3.05
CA GLU A 103 9.88 -1.73 4.32
C GLU A 103 8.52 -2.15 4.84
N LEU A 104 7.52 -1.29 4.67
CA LEU A 104 6.15 -1.60 5.05
C LEU A 104 5.59 -2.76 4.21
N GLU A 105 5.80 -2.73 2.90
CA GLU A 105 5.44 -3.85 2.01
C GLU A 105 6.17 -5.13 2.37
N LYS A 106 7.42 -5.06 2.86
CA LYS A 106 8.16 -6.23 3.36
C LYS A 106 7.55 -6.81 4.63
N ARG A 107 7.08 -5.96 5.55
CA ARG A 107 6.40 -6.39 6.78
C ARG A 107 5.00 -6.92 6.50
N ASN A 108 4.32 -6.36 5.50
CA ASN A 108 2.97 -6.72 5.07
C ASN A 108 2.96 -7.61 3.81
N ARG A 109 4.03 -8.37 3.57
CA ARG A 109 4.07 -9.30 2.43
C ARG A 109 2.90 -10.25 2.52
N LYS A 110 2.30 -10.58 1.37
CA LYS A 110 1.37 -11.70 1.33
C LYS A 110 2.12 -12.96 1.72
N TYR A 111 1.50 -13.75 2.58
CA TYR A 111 2.04 -15.04 2.99
C TYR A 111 0.92 -16.06 2.98
N ILE A 112 1.27 -17.31 2.74
CA ILE A 112 0.39 -18.43 3.00
C ILE A 112 0.63 -18.84 4.44
N SER A 113 -0.40 -18.68 5.26
CA SER A 113 -0.43 -19.24 6.60
C SER A 113 -0.82 -20.70 6.49
N LEU A 114 0.07 -21.58 6.92
CA LEU A 114 -0.13 -23.02 6.94
C LEU A 114 0.00 -23.51 8.39
N GLN A 115 -1.05 -24.14 8.88
CA GLN A 115 -1.06 -24.78 10.19
C GLN A 115 -1.00 -26.29 10.04
N VAL A 116 0.00 -26.90 10.68
CA VAL A 116 0.32 -28.33 10.54
C VAL A 116 0.61 -28.97 11.89
N SER A 117 0.46 -30.29 11.95
CA SER A 117 0.78 -31.07 13.15
C SER A 117 2.28 -31.23 13.40
N ASP A 118 3.14 -31.05 12.39
CA ASP A 118 4.59 -31.29 12.48
C ASP A 118 5.37 -30.30 11.59
N ILE A 119 5.92 -29.25 12.22
CA ILE A 119 6.69 -28.20 11.54
C ILE A 119 8.06 -28.70 11.03
N PRO A 120 8.89 -29.43 11.80
CA PRO A 120 10.16 -29.94 11.31
C PRO A 120 10.05 -30.80 10.05
N LYS A 121 9.04 -31.68 9.99
CA LYS A 121 8.83 -32.53 8.80
C LYS A 121 8.29 -31.71 7.62
N THR A 122 7.41 -30.75 7.89
CA THR A 122 6.85 -29.84 6.88
C THR A 122 7.93 -28.99 6.22
N THR A 123 8.77 -28.32 7.00
CA THR A 123 9.89 -27.50 6.49
C THR A 123 10.82 -28.32 5.60
N MET A 124 11.17 -29.55 6.02
CA MET A 124 12.01 -30.44 5.21
C MET A 124 11.37 -30.80 3.86
N ILE A 125 10.05 -31.00 3.81
CA ILE A 125 9.32 -31.28 2.55
C ILE A 125 9.29 -30.04 1.66
N LEU A 126 8.98 -28.87 2.24
CA LEU A 126 8.94 -27.59 1.54
C LEU A 126 10.29 -27.25 0.90
N GLU A 127 11.39 -27.41 1.64
CA GLU A 127 12.74 -27.17 1.13
C GLU A 127 13.17 -28.20 0.06
N ARG A 128 12.94 -29.51 0.29
CA ARG A 128 13.49 -30.56 -0.58
C ARG A 128 12.67 -30.83 -1.84
N GLN A 129 11.35 -30.77 -1.75
CA GLN A 129 10.48 -31.12 -2.88
C GLN A 129 10.01 -29.87 -3.63
N TYR A 130 9.70 -28.80 -2.91
CA TYR A 130 9.15 -27.57 -3.48
C TYR A 130 10.16 -26.43 -3.58
N HIS A 131 11.40 -26.62 -3.08
CA HIS A 131 12.48 -25.62 -3.12
C HIS A 131 12.08 -24.27 -2.51
N VAL A 132 11.18 -24.29 -1.53
CA VAL A 132 10.71 -23.09 -0.83
C VAL A 132 11.80 -22.64 0.12
N THR A 133 12.40 -21.49 -0.15
CA THR A 133 13.45 -20.90 0.69
C THR A 133 12.97 -19.67 1.48
N ASP A 134 11.84 -19.08 1.10
CA ASP A 134 11.29 -17.87 1.73
C ASP A 134 10.09 -18.23 2.61
N TYR A 135 10.37 -18.68 3.83
CA TYR A 135 9.37 -18.99 4.85
C TYR A 135 9.86 -18.60 6.25
N SER A 136 8.92 -18.46 7.18
CA SER A 136 9.19 -18.18 8.60
C SER A 136 8.31 -19.07 9.48
N VAL A 137 8.92 -19.76 10.43
CA VAL A 137 8.20 -20.52 11.47
C VAL A 137 7.76 -19.55 12.55
N GLN A 138 6.46 -19.50 12.85
CA GLN A 138 5.90 -18.58 13.85
C GLN A 138 5.77 -19.23 15.23
N ASP A 139 5.31 -20.48 15.25
CA ASP A 139 5.11 -21.27 16.47
C ASP A 139 5.23 -22.78 16.18
N GLU A 140 4.87 -23.63 17.15
CA GLU A 140 4.97 -25.09 17.03
C GLU A 140 4.03 -25.71 15.97
N GLN A 141 3.05 -24.95 15.48
CA GLN A 141 2.04 -25.43 14.53
C GLN A 141 1.90 -24.54 13.29
N THR A 142 2.45 -23.33 13.27
CA THR A 142 2.21 -22.32 12.23
C THR A 142 3.49 -21.97 11.49
N ILE A 143 3.43 -22.05 10.16
CA ILE A 143 4.46 -21.59 9.23
C ILE A 143 3.87 -20.57 8.25
N TRP A 144 4.61 -19.50 8.00
CA TRP A 144 4.30 -18.51 6.97
C TRP A 144 5.21 -18.72 5.78
N ILE A 145 4.61 -18.91 4.61
CA ILE A 145 5.33 -19.10 3.35
C ILE A 145 5.11 -17.85 2.50
N TYR A 146 6.16 -17.13 2.15
CA TYR A 146 6.05 -15.86 1.42
C TYR A 146 5.95 -16.04 -0.10
N ASP A 147 6.20 -17.26 -0.59
CA ASP A 147 5.94 -17.64 -1.98
C ASP A 147 4.45 -18.00 -2.15
N VAL A 148 3.67 -17.02 -2.59
CA VAL A 148 2.21 -17.15 -2.74
C VAL A 148 1.77 -17.80 -4.06
N ASP A 149 2.69 -18.01 -5.01
CA ASP A 149 2.39 -18.65 -6.29
C ASP A 149 2.42 -20.19 -6.21
N LEU A 150 2.76 -20.72 -5.03
CA LEU A 150 2.79 -22.15 -4.76
C LEU A 150 1.41 -22.80 -4.90
N ASN A 151 1.38 -23.97 -5.53
CA ASN A 151 0.19 -24.79 -5.60
C ASN A 151 -0.08 -25.48 -4.25
N MET A 152 -0.81 -24.78 -3.38
CA MET A 152 -1.20 -25.29 -2.07
C MET A 152 -2.02 -26.59 -2.14
N GLY A 153 -2.72 -26.85 -3.24
CA GLY A 153 -3.43 -28.12 -3.44
C GLY A 153 -2.46 -29.32 -3.50
N GLU A 154 -1.35 -29.17 -4.21
CA GLU A 154 -0.30 -30.20 -4.28
C GLU A 154 0.46 -30.33 -2.97
N ILE A 155 0.82 -29.19 -2.34
CA ILE A 155 1.51 -29.19 -1.06
C ILE A 155 0.67 -29.89 0.01
N ASN A 156 -0.61 -29.50 0.15
CA ASN A 156 -1.51 -30.13 1.12
C ASN A 156 -1.64 -31.63 0.88
N LYS A 157 -1.75 -32.07 -0.37
CA LYS A 157 -1.81 -33.50 -0.71
C LYS A 157 -0.54 -34.24 -0.28
N THR A 158 0.62 -33.67 -0.56
CA THR A 158 1.92 -34.25 -0.19
C THR A 158 2.10 -34.33 1.32
N LEU A 159 1.72 -33.28 2.06
CA LEU A 159 1.78 -33.25 3.52
C LEU A 159 0.90 -34.36 4.11
N ILE A 160 -0.34 -34.48 3.64
CA ILE A 160 -1.27 -35.53 4.09
C ILE A 160 -0.72 -36.93 3.76
N MET A 161 -0.14 -37.12 2.56
CA MET A 161 0.48 -38.40 2.17
C MET A 161 1.71 -38.77 3.02
N GLN A 162 2.31 -37.80 3.70
CA GLN A 162 3.45 -37.97 4.59
C GLN A 162 3.02 -38.01 6.07
N ASP A 163 1.75 -38.30 6.37
CA ASP A 163 1.19 -38.33 7.73
C ASP A 163 1.29 -36.98 8.48
N ILE A 164 1.31 -35.86 7.75
CA ILE A 164 1.24 -34.51 8.34
C ILE A 164 -0.19 -34.01 8.17
N THR A 165 -0.84 -33.71 9.29
CA THR A 165 -2.19 -33.15 9.27
C THR A 165 -2.12 -31.66 8.99
N VAL A 166 -2.81 -31.19 7.96
CA VAL A 166 -3.04 -29.77 7.70
C VAL A 166 -4.30 -29.34 8.44
N ILE A 167 -4.14 -28.47 9.43
CA ILE A 167 -5.23 -27.93 10.26
C ILE A 167 -5.94 -26.79 9.52
N SER A 168 -5.16 -25.88 8.95
CA SER A 168 -5.66 -24.78 8.13
C SER A 168 -4.61 -24.35 7.11
N SER A 169 -5.06 -23.84 5.97
CA SER A 169 -4.20 -23.24 4.96
C SER A 169 -4.94 -22.08 4.31
N GLY A 170 -4.33 -20.90 4.26
CA GLY A 170 -4.96 -19.72 3.65
C GLY A 170 -3.94 -18.65 3.26
N ILE A 171 -4.26 -17.91 2.20
CA ILE A 171 -3.48 -16.72 1.83
C ILE A 171 -3.89 -15.59 2.77
N CYS A 172 -2.93 -15.06 3.51
CA CYS A 172 -3.08 -13.86 4.30
C CYS A 172 -2.49 -12.68 3.54
N ASN A 173 -3.24 -11.59 3.53
CA ASN A 173 -2.90 -10.33 2.90
C ASN A 173 -3.20 -9.21 3.88
N ASP A 174 -2.23 -8.86 4.73
CA ASP A 174 -2.38 -7.70 5.62
C ASP A 174 -2.32 -6.43 4.77
N THR A 175 -3.45 -5.75 4.63
CA THR A 175 -3.46 -4.47 3.93
C THR A 175 -2.79 -3.41 4.80
N LEU A 176 -2.35 -2.33 4.15
CA LEU A 176 -1.87 -1.13 4.83
C LEU A 176 -2.91 -0.57 5.83
N GLU A 177 -4.19 -0.75 5.51
CA GLU A 177 -5.31 -0.36 6.36
C GLU A 177 -5.39 -1.22 7.63
N ASP A 178 -5.16 -2.53 7.53
CA ASP A 178 -5.13 -3.45 8.68
C ASP A 178 -3.95 -3.12 9.60
N TYR A 179 -2.81 -2.77 9.01
CA TYR A 179 -1.63 -2.30 9.74
C TYR A 179 -1.91 -1.01 10.51
N PHE A 180 -2.50 -0.02 9.85
CA PHE A 180 -2.91 1.23 10.48
C PHE A 180 -3.87 0.99 11.64
N LYS A 181 -4.89 0.13 11.46
CA LYS A 181 -5.84 -0.22 12.53
C LYS A 181 -5.15 -0.86 13.72
N LYS A 182 -4.15 -1.72 13.49
CA LYS A 182 -3.38 -2.37 14.57
C LYS A 182 -2.60 -1.37 15.42
N ILE A 183 -2.02 -0.35 14.79
CA ILE A 183 -1.22 0.69 15.47
C ILE A 183 -2.10 1.70 16.19
N THR A 184 -3.19 2.12 15.56
CA THR A 184 -4.13 3.10 16.12
C THR A 184 -5.11 2.48 17.13
N GLY A 185 -5.05 1.16 17.35
CA GLY A 185 -5.88 0.46 18.33
C GLY A 185 -7.33 0.23 17.88
N GLY A 186 -7.62 0.37 16.59
CA GLY A 186 -8.93 0.08 16.01
C GLY A 186 -10.04 1.09 16.36
N GLU A 187 -9.72 2.18 17.07
CA GLU A 187 -10.64 3.31 17.22
C GLU A 187 -10.65 4.10 15.91
N GLY A 188 -11.53 3.70 15.00
CA GLY A 188 -11.83 4.49 13.82
C GLY A 188 -12.21 5.90 14.23
N ILE A 189 -11.51 6.88 13.67
CA ILE A 189 -11.86 8.29 13.78
C ILE A 189 -13.17 8.46 13.02
N ALA A 190 -14.27 8.46 13.77
CA ALA A 190 -15.61 8.75 13.26
C ALA A 190 -15.81 10.26 13.08
#